data_AF-A0A3T0L0B1-F1
#
_entry.id   AF-A0A3T0L0B1-F1
#
_cell.length_a   1.000
_cell.length_b   1.000
_cell.length_c   1.000
_cell.angle_alpha   90.00
_cell.angle_beta   90.00
_cell.angle_gamma   90.00
#
_symmetry.space_group_name_H-M   'P 1'
#
loop_
_entity.id
_entity.type
_entity.pdbx_description
1 polymer ?
#
loop_
_entity_poly.entity_id
_entity_poly.type
_entity_poly.pdbx_seq_one_letter_code
_entity_poly.pdbx_strand_id
1 'polypeptide(L)'
;MNKNKLIVMFITFAVLIAATPFIFGKLMNSRYNQMLNDLRSKGISINVVKDKSTYLQTDKVLEVSIPSKLLNDNGVIKEIKLHIETKFKNLPVTNVLFFGKLDQVVLSDQYKNLESKINPFLQKYIKFVVTTPNFRDYAYKFDDIVIKDKADIGIKNIKGTFKNGKLIKNSLNIKEIYIKDKKGYFEIKNFKNHFEGNEKSTYSKTNFDVDVNINRFKLQVQNVYSTTKTLLSKEVTLHSSLGFDSLDVPNMANAQNFDVKAQINGIETKILEQLAKAPKDEQEQYLDKIFEKGFNINVNSRLKDAKVMQRDLGGYNLGLNIKFLPTKNFRAKVNSKNIDFVDIKLDLTTTPQIANLIMNMVPRSAFLFALAKKKNGKVVLNLEYKKGQLYSDGQLIK
;
A
#
# COMPACT_ATOMS: atom_id res chain seq x y z
N MET A 1 -46.81 39.46 27.98
CA MET A 1 -45.56 38.67 27.95
C MET A 1 -44.38 39.64 28.08
N ASN A 2 -43.75 39.68 29.26
CA ASN A 2 -43.02 40.87 29.76
C ASN A 2 -41.71 41.17 29.02
N LYS A 3 -41.51 42.44 28.61
CA LYS A 3 -40.26 43.01 28.06
C LYS A 3 -39.00 42.59 28.83
N ASN A 4 -39.09 42.45 30.15
CA ASN A 4 -37.96 42.04 31.00
C ASN A 4 -37.49 40.61 30.72
N LYS A 5 -38.39 39.66 30.36
CA LYS A 5 -37.98 38.30 29.98
C LYS A 5 -37.22 38.30 28.65
N LEU A 6 -37.60 39.18 27.73
CA LEU A 6 -36.98 39.32 26.41
C LEU A 6 -35.60 39.98 26.50
N ILE A 7 -35.45 41.00 27.36
CA ILE A 7 -34.18 41.67 27.67
C ILE A 7 -33.22 40.71 28.38
N VAL A 8 -33.68 39.99 29.41
CA VAL A 8 -32.85 38.99 30.11
C VAL A 8 -32.42 37.88 29.14
N MET A 9 -33.31 37.38 28.29
CA MET A 9 -32.95 36.38 27.28
C MET A 9 -31.92 36.91 26.27
N PHE A 10 -32.03 38.17 25.83
CA PHE A 10 -31.07 38.79 24.92
C PHE A 10 -29.70 39.00 25.57
N ILE A 11 -29.67 39.43 26.84
CA ILE A 11 -28.44 39.58 27.61
C ILE A 11 -27.80 38.21 27.86
N THR A 12 -28.57 37.20 28.27
CA THR A 12 -28.07 35.83 28.44
C THR A 12 -27.54 35.27 27.13
N PHE A 13 -28.21 35.52 26.00
CA PHE A 13 -27.76 35.11 24.66
C PHE A 13 -26.49 35.85 24.23
N ALA A 14 -26.39 37.16 24.47
CA ALA A 14 -25.20 37.96 24.17
C ALA A 14 -24.01 37.54 25.02
N VAL A 15 -24.23 37.25 26.31
CA VAL A 15 -23.21 36.70 27.23
C VAL A 15 -22.79 35.30 26.80
N LEU A 16 -23.73 34.44 26.38
CA LEU A 16 -23.41 33.11 25.83
C LEU A 16 -22.58 33.23 24.55
N ILE A 17 -22.95 34.11 23.61
CA ILE A 17 -22.17 34.37 22.40
C ILE A 17 -20.78 34.92 22.73
N ALA A 18 -20.66 35.81 23.71
CA ALA A 18 -19.38 36.38 24.15
C ALA A 18 -18.52 35.39 24.98
N ALA A 19 -19.13 34.45 25.69
CA ALA A 19 -18.40 33.42 26.44
C ALA A 19 -18.02 32.21 25.56
N THR A 20 -18.77 31.97 24.48
CA THR A 20 -18.59 30.84 23.56
C THR A 20 -17.15 30.79 23.01
N PRO A 21 -16.59 31.84 22.39
CA PRO A 21 -15.21 31.77 21.88
C PRO A 21 -14.16 31.52 22.97
N PHE A 22 -14.40 31.94 24.21
CA PHE A 22 -13.50 31.69 25.33
C PHE A 22 -13.50 30.22 25.77
N ILE A 23 -14.70 29.65 25.97
CA ILE A 23 -14.87 28.24 26.36
C ILE A 23 -14.35 27.32 25.26
N PHE A 24 -14.72 27.59 24.00
CA PHE A 24 -14.26 26.81 22.85
C PHE A 24 -12.78 27.02 22.55
N GLY A 25 -12.24 28.22 22.75
CA GLY A 25 -10.81 28.50 22.65
C GLY A 25 -9.99 27.67 23.64
N LYS A 26 -10.43 27.55 24.90
CA LYS A 26 -9.77 26.66 25.88
C LYS A 26 -9.88 25.18 25.51
N LEU A 27 -11.05 24.72 25.07
CA LEU A 27 -11.28 23.34 24.63
C LEU A 27 -10.43 22.97 23.41
N MET A 28 -10.39 23.82 22.39
CA MET A 28 -9.62 23.59 21.17
C MET A 28 -8.11 23.62 21.45
N ASN A 29 -7.63 24.57 22.25
CA ASN A 29 -6.23 24.59 22.67
C ASN A 29 -5.87 23.37 23.53
N SER A 30 -6.77 22.90 24.40
CA SER A 30 -6.56 21.67 25.18
C SER A 30 -6.44 20.44 24.26
N ARG A 31 -7.35 20.26 23.30
CA ARG A 31 -7.28 19.16 22.32
C ARG A 31 -6.04 19.25 21.44
N TYR A 32 -5.67 20.45 21.01
CA TYR A 32 -4.46 20.71 20.26
C TYR A 32 -3.21 20.33 21.06
N ASN A 33 -3.11 20.79 22.32
CA ASN A 33 -2.00 20.45 23.21
C ASN A 33 -1.94 18.94 23.51
N GLN A 34 -3.09 18.30 23.67
CA GLN A 34 -3.18 16.85 23.82
C GLN A 34 -2.62 16.13 22.58
N MET A 35 -3.02 16.54 21.38
CA MET A 35 -2.45 16.01 20.13
C MET A 35 -0.93 16.18 20.08
N LEU A 36 -0.39 17.35 20.45
CA LEU A 36 1.07 17.55 20.49
C LEU A 36 1.75 16.62 21.52
N ASN A 37 1.15 16.44 22.69
CA ASN A 37 1.69 15.54 23.72
C ASN A 37 1.64 14.08 23.28
N ASP A 38 0.59 13.66 22.57
CA ASP A 38 0.47 12.32 21.99
C ASP A 38 1.52 12.07 20.89
N LEU A 39 1.93 13.11 20.16
CA LEU A 39 3.04 13.01 19.19
C LEU A 39 4.40 12.94 19.89
N ARG A 40 4.59 13.72 20.96
CA ARG A 40 5.80 13.68 21.79
C ARG A 40 6.01 12.32 22.44
N SER A 41 4.96 11.69 22.96
CA SER A 41 5.04 10.36 23.55
C SER A 41 5.43 9.27 22.55
N LYS A 42 5.22 9.51 21.25
CA LYS A 42 5.68 8.64 20.15
C LYS A 42 7.13 8.92 19.72
N GLY A 43 7.81 9.88 20.35
CA GLY A 43 9.21 10.24 20.09
C GLY A 43 9.41 11.39 19.10
N ILE A 44 8.36 12.10 18.71
CA ILE A 44 8.48 13.30 17.85
C ILE A 44 8.83 14.50 18.74
N SER A 45 9.94 15.17 18.44
CA SER A 45 10.28 16.41 19.14
C SER A 45 9.51 17.58 18.54
N ILE A 46 8.87 18.39 19.39
CA ILE A 46 8.00 19.51 18.97
C ILE A 46 8.31 20.72 19.84
N ASN A 47 8.93 21.72 19.23
CA ASN A 47 9.25 23.01 19.84
C ASN A 47 8.28 24.09 19.33
N VAL A 48 7.68 24.83 20.25
CA VAL A 48 6.83 25.99 19.90
C VAL A 48 7.71 27.22 19.83
N VAL A 49 7.96 27.71 18.62
CA VAL A 49 8.83 28.87 18.37
C VAL A 49 8.07 30.18 18.54
N LYS A 50 6.77 30.17 18.23
CA LYS A 50 5.92 31.34 18.31
C LYS A 50 4.49 30.96 18.66
N ASP A 51 3.90 31.73 19.58
CA ASP A 51 2.50 31.60 19.97
C ASP A 51 1.83 32.97 19.88
N LYS A 52 0.95 33.13 18.89
CA LYS A 52 0.10 34.32 18.68
C LYS A 52 -1.36 33.94 18.89
N SER A 53 -1.65 33.33 20.03
CA SER A 53 -3.03 33.05 20.44
C SER A 53 -3.76 34.32 20.86
N THR A 54 -4.85 34.63 20.17
CA THR A 54 -5.79 35.72 20.50
C THR A 54 -7.13 35.14 20.94
N TYR A 55 -8.07 36.01 21.34
CA TYR A 55 -9.42 35.58 21.71
C TYR A 55 -10.17 34.88 20.56
N LEU A 56 -10.04 35.37 19.31
CA LEU A 56 -10.77 34.82 18.15
C LEU A 56 -9.99 33.78 17.34
N GLN A 57 -8.65 33.83 17.38
CA GLN A 57 -7.80 33.03 16.51
C GLN A 57 -6.51 32.61 17.21
N THR A 58 -6.11 31.37 16.98
CA THR A 58 -4.82 30.83 17.39
C THR A 58 -3.93 30.66 16.16
N ASP A 59 -2.71 31.18 16.26
CA ASP A 59 -1.64 31.02 15.28
C ASP A 59 -0.36 30.60 16.00
N LYS A 60 0.18 29.42 15.67
CA LYS A 60 1.36 28.85 16.30
C LYS A 60 2.36 28.39 15.27
N VAL A 61 3.63 28.63 15.55
CA VAL A 61 4.75 28.13 14.73
C VAL A 61 5.48 27.06 15.50
N LEU A 62 5.60 25.89 14.88
CA LEU A 62 6.25 24.70 15.42
C LEU A 62 7.48 24.35 14.60
N GLU A 63 8.53 23.96 15.30
CA GLU A 63 9.61 23.15 14.74
C GLU A 63 9.37 21.70 15.16
N VAL A 64 9.29 20.81 14.19
CA VAL A 64 8.95 19.40 14.39
C VAL A 64 10.06 18.52 13.85
N SER A 65 10.50 17.59 14.68
CA SER A 65 11.61 16.67 14.42
C SER A 65 11.12 15.23 14.50
N ILE A 66 11.11 14.54 13.36
CA ILE A 66 10.64 13.15 13.22
C ILE A 66 11.86 12.22 13.14
N PRO A 67 12.05 11.31 14.12
CA PRO A 67 13.20 10.40 14.13
C PRO A 67 13.03 9.22 13.17
N SER A 68 14.14 8.65 12.70
CA SER A 68 14.22 7.49 11.79
C SER A 68 13.39 6.29 12.22
N LYS A 69 13.31 6.03 13.54
CA LYS A 69 12.52 4.93 14.12
C LYS A 69 11.05 4.95 13.68
N LEU A 70 10.51 6.13 13.35
CA LEU A 70 9.14 6.30 12.88
C LEU A 70 9.02 6.32 11.34
N LEU A 71 10.13 6.52 10.62
CA LEU A 71 10.16 6.71 9.17
C LEU A 71 10.36 5.39 8.40
N ASN A 72 10.81 4.33 9.07
CA ASN A 72 11.03 3.00 8.49
C ASN A 72 11.92 3.04 7.22
N ASP A 73 13.04 3.76 7.31
CA ASP A 73 13.87 4.22 6.19
C ASP A 73 15.14 3.38 5.96
N ASN A 74 15.20 2.15 6.48
CA ASN A 74 16.38 1.28 6.44
C ASN A 74 17.67 1.95 6.93
N GLY A 75 17.58 3.01 7.75
CA GLY A 75 18.72 3.72 8.32
C GLY A 75 19.38 4.75 7.40
N VAL A 76 18.75 5.13 6.29
CA VAL A 76 19.28 6.19 5.39
C VAL A 76 19.03 7.58 5.96
N ILE A 77 17.84 7.81 6.51
CA ILE A 77 17.46 9.07 7.14
C ILE A 77 17.60 8.88 8.65
N LYS A 78 18.23 9.84 9.33
CA LYS A 78 18.28 9.89 10.81
C LYS A 78 17.11 10.67 11.37
N GLU A 79 16.76 11.77 10.73
CA GLU A 79 15.73 12.70 11.21
C GLU A 79 15.17 13.55 10.06
N ILE A 80 13.88 13.89 10.12
CA ILE A 80 13.26 14.91 9.27
C ILE A 80 12.82 16.07 10.15
N LYS A 81 13.24 17.29 9.79
CA LYS A 81 12.88 18.55 10.44
C LYS A 81 11.91 19.32 9.58
N LEU A 82 10.80 19.74 10.17
CA LEU A 82 9.70 20.45 9.52
C LEU A 82 9.42 21.74 10.27
N HIS A 83 9.08 22.78 9.52
CA HIS A 83 8.46 23.98 10.04
C HIS A 83 6.97 23.94 9.77
N ILE A 84 6.15 24.05 10.81
CA ILE A 84 4.69 23.95 10.71
C ILE A 84 4.04 25.18 11.33
N GLU A 85 3.30 25.93 10.52
CA GLU A 85 2.43 27.00 10.97
C GLU A 85 1.00 26.48 11.13
N THR A 86 0.46 26.53 12.34
CA THR A 86 -0.88 26.06 12.67
C THR A 86 -1.81 27.25 12.86
N LYS A 87 -2.95 27.26 12.16
CA LYS A 87 -3.98 28.31 12.24
C LYS A 87 -5.36 27.73 12.50
N PHE A 88 -6.08 28.26 13.49
CA PHE A 88 -7.49 27.94 13.73
C PHE A 88 -8.25 29.05 14.45
N LYS A 89 -9.57 29.12 14.22
CA LYS A 89 -10.46 30.03 14.94
C LYS A 89 -10.88 29.40 16.27
N ASN A 90 -11.01 30.18 17.32
CA ASN A 90 -11.45 29.71 18.64
C ASN A 90 -12.98 29.60 18.73
N LEU A 91 -13.64 29.07 17.69
CA LEU A 91 -15.10 28.94 17.58
C LEU A 91 -15.52 27.46 17.49
N PRO A 92 -16.77 27.12 17.87
CA PRO A 92 -17.29 25.77 17.69
C PRO A 92 -17.25 25.38 16.20
N VAL A 93 -16.80 24.14 15.94
CA VAL A 93 -16.73 23.52 14.60
C VAL A 93 -15.83 24.29 13.64
N THR A 94 -14.57 24.45 14.00
CA THR A 94 -13.57 25.10 13.16
C THR A 94 -12.51 24.12 12.71
N ASN A 95 -12.15 24.22 11.43
CA ASN A 95 -11.04 23.46 10.89
C ASN A 95 -9.72 24.03 11.41
N VAL A 96 -8.85 23.14 11.85
CA VAL A 96 -7.45 23.45 12.13
C VAL A 96 -6.64 23.22 10.87
N LEU A 97 -5.91 24.25 10.46
CA LEU A 97 -5.05 24.25 9.30
C LEU A 97 -3.59 24.16 9.76
N PHE A 98 -2.82 23.28 9.14
CA PHE A 98 -1.38 23.15 9.31
C PHE A 98 -0.72 23.42 7.97
N PHE A 99 0.11 24.45 7.90
CA PHE A 99 0.94 24.76 6.75
C PHE A 99 2.36 24.31 7.05
N GLY A 100 2.78 23.22 6.41
CA GLY A 100 4.08 22.63 6.64
C GLY A 100 5.03 22.87 5.47
N LYS A 101 6.31 23.03 5.79
CA LYS A 101 7.42 22.98 4.85
C LYS A 101 8.55 22.15 5.44
N LEU A 102 9.32 21.50 4.57
CA LEU A 102 10.54 20.83 4.98
C LEU A 102 11.62 21.86 5.31
N ASP A 103 12.23 21.74 6.48
CA ASP A 103 13.42 22.49 6.84
C ASP A 103 14.68 21.69 6.55
N GLN A 104 14.77 20.42 6.96
CA GLN A 104 15.97 19.61 6.74
C GLN A 104 15.65 18.12 6.79
N VAL A 105 16.35 17.34 5.96
CA VAL A 105 16.54 15.90 6.14
C VAL A 105 17.96 15.67 6.63
N VAL A 106 18.08 15.08 7.81
CA VAL A 106 19.36 14.62 8.38
C VAL A 106 19.54 13.18 7.95
N LEU A 107 20.62 12.89 7.25
CA LEU A 107 20.96 11.58 6.74
C LEU A 107 21.89 10.85 7.71
N SER A 108 22.04 9.54 7.53
CA SER A 108 23.03 8.78 8.29
C SER A 108 24.46 9.17 7.92
N ASP A 109 25.43 8.83 8.78
CA ASP A 109 26.81 9.33 8.65
C ASP A 109 27.44 8.93 7.30
N GLN A 110 27.02 7.80 6.74
CA GLN A 110 27.43 7.31 5.42
C GLN A 110 27.01 8.24 4.26
N TYR A 111 25.92 9.00 4.42
CA TYR A 111 25.34 9.87 3.36
C TYR A 111 25.37 11.35 3.73
N LYS A 112 26.02 11.71 4.84
CA LYS A 112 26.04 13.09 5.36
C LYS A 112 26.58 14.11 4.35
N ASN A 113 27.53 13.69 3.51
CA ASN A 113 28.08 14.49 2.42
C ASN A 113 27.05 14.85 1.32
N LEU A 114 25.93 14.14 1.23
CA LEU A 114 24.84 14.43 0.28
C LEU A 114 23.83 15.43 0.83
N GLU A 115 23.78 15.66 2.15
CA GLU A 115 22.80 16.56 2.77
C GLU A 115 22.83 17.97 2.17
N SER A 116 24.02 18.52 1.93
CA SER A 116 24.19 19.87 1.38
C SER A 116 23.64 20.01 -0.04
N LYS A 117 23.56 18.90 -0.80
CA LYS A 117 22.99 18.88 -2.16
C LYS A 117 21.50 18.60 -2.14
N ILE A 118 21.06 17.66 -1.28
CA ILE A 118 19.68 17.18 -1.24
C ILE A 118 18.75 18.18 -0.54
N ASN A 119 19.18 18.78 0.57
CA ASN A 119 18.32 19.64 1.38
C ASN A 119 17.82 20.88 0.63
N PRO A 120 18.67 21.67 -0.07
CA PRO A 120 18.18 22.82 -0.85
C PRO A 120 17.13 22.42 -1.90
N PHE A 121 17.31 21.25 -2.51
CA PHE A 121 16.38 20.71 -3.48
C PHE A 121 15.05 20.31 -2.82
N LEU A 122 15.08 19.52 -1.75
CA LEU A 122 13.86 19.05 -1.09
C LEU A 122 13.07 20.18 -0.43
N GLN A 123 13.74 21.14 0.22
CA GLN A 123 13.12 22.33 0.83
C GLN A 123 12.31 23.15 -0.18
N LYS A 124 12.79 23.23 -1.43
CA LYS A 124 12.12 23.96 -2.51
C LYS A 124 10.75 23.37 -2.85
N TYR A 125 10.63 22.04 -2.78
CA TYR A 125 9.48 21.32 -3.33
C TYR A 125 8.55 20.67 -2.28
N ILE A 126 9.03 20.40 -1.07
CA ILE A 126 8.22 19.76 -0.03
C ILE A 126 7.52 20.83 0.81
N LYS A 127 6.30 21.14 0.40
CA LYS A 127 5.33 21.98 1.11
C LYS A 127 3.98 21.28 1.14
N PHE A 128 3.25 21.44 2.23
CA PHE A 128 1.98 20.77 2.41
C PHE A 128 1.00 21.56 3.27
N VAL A 129 -0.27 21.25 3.10
CA VAL A 129 -1.37 21.73 3.92
C VAL A 129 -2.12 20.53 4.48
N VAL A 130 -2.34 20.52 5.79
CA VAL A 130 -3.22 19.54 6.45
C VAL A 130 -4.39 20.29 7.08
N THR A 131 -5.60 19.76 6.93
CA THR A 131 -6.82 20.29 7.53
C THR A 131 -7.45 19.22 8.41
N THR A 132 -7.83 19.55 9.64
CA THR A 132 -8.59 18.65 10.51
C THR A 132 -9.73 19.36 11.23
N PRO A 133 -10.97 18.82 11.23
CA PRO A 133 -12.07 19.36 12.00
C PRO A 133 -12.08 18.88 13.47
N ASN A 134 -11.37 17.80 13.79
CA ASN A 134 -11.59 17.06 15.04
C ASN A 134 -10.35 16.33 15.59
N PHE A 135 -9.16 16.53 15.01
CA PHE A 135 -7.92 15.85 15.33
C PHE A 135 -7.96 14.31 15.16
N ARG A 136 -8.96 13.81 14.43
CA ARG A 136 -9.10 12.39 14.04
C ARG A 136 -9.08 12.24 12.52
N ASP A 137 -9.81 13.08 11.82
CA ASP A 137 -9.86 13.13 10.36
C ASP A 137 -8.91 14.22 9.86
N TYR A 138 -7.99 13.88 8.99
CA TYR A 138 -6.99 14.77 8.41
C TYR A 138 -7.11 14.71 6.90
N ALA A 139 -7.37 15.83 6.23
CA ALA A 139 -7.21 15.96 4.80
C ALA A 139 -5.88 16.64 4.53
N TYR A 140 -5.03 16.07 3.67
CA TYR A 140 -3.74 16.64 3.34
C TYR A 140 -3.60 16.87 1.84
N LYS A 141 -2.80 17.89 1.47
CA LYS A 141 -2.42 18.21 0.11
C LYS A 141 -0.96 18.67 0.11
N PHE A 142 -0.16 18.18 -0.82
CA PHE A 142 1.16 18.72 -1.09
C PHE A 142 1.10 19.65 -2.29
N ASP A 143 2.02 20.61 -2.33
CA ASP A 143 2.24 21.41 -3.54
C ASP A 143 2.73 20.51 -4.69
N ASP A 144 2.43 20.92 -5.92
CA ASP A 144 2.94 20.22 -7.09
C ASP A 144 4.46 20.32 -7.13
N ILE A 145 5.11 19.17 -7.29
CA ILE A 145 6.55 19.09 -7.45
C ILE A 145 6.80 19.13 -8.94
N VAL A 146 7.41 20.22 -9.45
CA VAL A 146 7.73 20.37 -10.87
C VAL A 146 9.17 20.85 -11.00
N ILE A 147 10.00 20.00 -11.59
CA ILE A 147 11.42 20.26 -11.85
C ILE A 147 11.56 20.43 -13.35
N LYS A 148 11.97 21.63 -13.77
CA LYS A 148 12.23 21.97 -15.17
C LYS A 148 13.75 22.07 -15.36
N ASP A 149 14.31 21.10 -16.08
CA ASP A 149 15.71 21.07 -16.48
C ASP A 149 15.81 20.42 -17.88
N LYS A 150 16.76 19.51 -18.13
CA LYS A 150 16.84 18.74 -19.38
C LYS A 150 15.62 17.85 -19.65
N ALA A 151 14.97 17.41 -18.58
CA ALA A 151 13.69 16.71 -18.60
C ALA A 151 12.75 17.38 -17.60
N ASP A 152 11.49 17.52 -17.98
CA ASP A 152 10.41 17.96 -17.11
C ASP A 152 9.98 16.77 -16.25
N ILE A 153 10.30 16.83 -14.96
CA ILE A 153 9.90 15.83 -13.98
C ILE A 153 8.82 16.45 -13.10
N GLY A 154 7.73 15.73 -12.86
CA GLY A 154 6.74 16.25 -11.92
C GLY A 154 5.81 15.25 -11.27
N ILE A 155 5.28 15.66 -10.13
CA ILE A 155 4.25 14.98 -9.35
C ILE A 155 3.17 16.02 -9.06
N LYS A 156 1.97 15.80 -9.60
CA LYS A 156 0.87 16.78 -9.55
C LYS A 156 -0.33 16.28 -8.76
N ASN A 157 -0.97 17.22 -8.06
CA ASN A 157 -2.20 17.06 -7.31
C ASN A 157 -2.13 15.91 -6.31
N ILE A 158 -1.08 15.94 -5.47
CA ILE A 158 -0.88 15.01 -4.37
C ILE A 158 -1.82 15.40 -3.25
N LYS A 159 -2.83 14.56 -2.99
CA LYS A 159 -3.80 14.80 -1.91
C LYS A 159 -4.24 13.50 -1.27
N GLY A 160 -4.75 13.59 -0.06
CA GLY A 160 -5.24 12.42 0.62
C GLY A 160 -6.00 12.71 1.89
N THR A 161 -6.39 11.63 2.54
CA THR A 161 -7.05 11.67 3.85
C THR A 161 -6.42 10.64 4.76
N PHE A 162 -6.21 11.01 6.01
CA PHE A 162 -5.80 10.12 7.07
C PHE A 162 -6.83 10.18 8.20
N LYS A 163 -7.28 9.02 8.68
CA LYS A 163 -8.18 8.92 9.83
C LYS A 163 -7.48 8.14 10.93
N ASN A 164 -7.28 8.80 12.05
CA ASN A 164 -6.72 8.21 13.26
C ASN A 164 -7.87 7.76 14.19
N GLY A 165 -7.75 6.54 14.74
CA GLY A 165 -8.77 5.97 15.62
C GLY A 165 -8.55 4.47 15.83
N LYS A 166 -9.58 3.76 16.32
CA LYS A 166 -9.55 2.28 16.45
C LYS A 166 -9.24 1.57 15.13
N LEU A 167 -9.55 2.23 14.03
CA LEU A 167 -9.32 1.77 12.68
C LEU A 167 -8.61 2.90 11.94
N ILE A 168 -7.34 2.65 11.61
CA ILE A 168 -6.52 3.60 10.87
C ILE A 168 -6.93 3.53 9.42
N LYS A 169 -7.24 4.68 8.81
CA LYS A 169 -7.49 4.75 7.36
C LYS A 169 -6.56 5.75 6.72
N ASN A 170 -5.98 5.40 5.58
CA ASN A 170 -5.26 6.33 4.73
C ASN A 170 -5.81 6.20 3.30
N SER A 171 -5.92 7.33 2.60
CA SER A 171 -6.11 7.34 1.16
C SER A 171 -5.23 8.41 0.57
N LEU A 172 -4.45 8.04 -0.43
CA LEU A 172 -3.58 8.91 -1.20
C LEU A 172 -4.08 8.90 -2.65
N ASN A 173 -4.11 10.07 -3.27
CA ASN A 173 -4.43 10.27 -4.68
C ASN A 173 -3.38 11.21 -5.28
N ILE A 174 -2.73 10.76 -6.34
CA ILE A 174 -1.80 11.54 -7.15
C ILE A 174 -2.34 11.49 -8.57
N LYS A 175 -2.62 12.65 -9.15
CA LYS A 175 -3.22 12.73 -10.48
C LYS A 175 -2.25 12.27 -11.57
N GLU A 176 -1.01 12.71 -11.47
CA GLU A 176 0.01 12.52 -12.50
C GLU A 176 1.40 12.50 -11.87
N ILE A 177 2.19 11.48 -12.19
CA ILE A 177 3.64 11.42 -12.00
C ILE A 177 4.24 11.31 -13.39
N TYR A 178 5.21 12.14 -13.74
CA TYR A 178 5.75 12.12 -15.10
C TYR A 178 7.24 12.46 -15.16
N ILE A 179 7.85 11.95 -16.23
CA ILE A 179 9.14 12.36 -16.76
C ILE A 179 8.93 12.61 -18.25
N LYS A 180 9.15 13.84 -18.71
CA LYS A 180 8.92 14.27 -20.10
C LYS A 180 10.18 14.94 -20.63
N ASP A 181 10.64 14.54 -21.81
CA ASP A 181 11.72 15.21 -22.51
C ASP A 181 11.41 15.29 -24.02
N LYS A 182 12.38 15.74 -24.82
CA LYS A 182 12.22 15.83 -26.28
C LYS A 182 12.11 14.46 -26.96
N LYS A 183 12.55 13.38 -26.32
CA LYS A 183 12.57 12.01 -26.86
C LYS A 183 11.31 11.23 -26.49
N GLY A 184 10.54 11.71 -25.53
CA GLY A 184 9.33 11.04 -25.10
C GLY A 184 8.87 11.36 -23.69
N TYR A 185 8.01 10.49 -23.17
CA TYR A 185 7.51 10.57 -21.82
C TYR A 185 7.32 9.19 -21.17
N PHE A 186 7.36 9.21 -19.85
CA PHE A 186 6.85 8.18 -18.95
C PHE A 186 5.87 8.85 -17.99
N GLU A 187 4.67 8.30 -17.86
CA GLU A 187 3.60 8.84 -17.03
C GLU A 187 2.93 7.73 -16.21
N ILE A 188 2.69 8.01 -14.93
CA ILE A 188 1.74 7.27 -14.10
C ILE A 188 0.57 8.20 -13.82
N LYS A 189 -0.63 7.80 -14.22
CA LYS A 189 -1.85 8.59 -14.04
C LYS A 189 -2.75 7.94 -13.01
N ASN A 190 -3.59 8.78 -12.39
CA ASN A 190 -4.67 8.33 -11.50
C ASN A 190 -4.21 7.40 -10.37
N PHE A 191 -2.99 7.59 -9.85
CA PHE A 191 -2.48 6.77 -8.77
C PHE A 191 -3.32 6.99 -7.52
N LYS A 192 -4.03 5.96 -7.08
CA LYS A 192 -4.76 5.96 -5.82
C LYS A 192 -4.26 4.81 -4.97
N ASN A 193 -3.97 5.12 -3.72
CA ASN A 193 -3.73 4.13 -2.69
C ASN A 193 -4.78 4.31 -1.59
N HIS A 194 -5.22 3.22 -1.03
CA HIS A 194 -6.11 3.18 0.11
C HIS A 194 -5.64 2.09 1.07
N PHE A 195 -5.58 2.43 2.33
CA PHE A 195 -5.27 1.52 3.42
C PHE A 195 -6.32 1.67 4.51
N GLU A 196 -6.73 0.56 5.08
CA GLU A 196 -7.59 0.49 6.25
C GLU A 196 -7.11 -0.66 7.13
N GLY A 197 -6.83 -0.40 8.41
CA GLY A 197 -6.34 -1.47 9.27
C GLY A 197 -6.29 -1.17 10.76
N ASN A 198 -6.21 -2.26 11.51
CA ASN A 198 -6.00 -2.32 12.95
C ASN A 198 -5.18 -3.58 13.28
N GLU A 199 -5.04 -3.90 14.57
CA GLU A 199 -4.27 -5.05 15.04
C GLU A 199 -4.76 -6.41 14.52
N LYS A 200 -6.04 -6.52 14.14
CA LYS A 200 -6.66 -7.79 13.72
C LYS A 200 -6.87 -7.91 12.23
N SER A 201 -6.87 -6.81 11.49
CA SER A 201 -7.22 -6.82 10.08
C SER A 201 -6.58 -5.66 9.34
N THR A 202 -6.15 -5.93 8.12
CA THR A 202 -5.65 -4.91 7.20
C THR A 202 -6.26 -5.11 5.83
N TYR A 203 -6.50 -4.00 5.15
CA TYR A 203 -6.95 -3.90 3.78
C TYR A 203 -6.11 -2.83 3.10
N SER A 204 -5.51 -3.17 1.96
CA SER A 204 -4.79 -2.24 1.11
C SER A 204 -5.29 -2.40 -0.31
N LYS A 205 -5.46 -1.28 -1.00
CA LYS A 205 -5.83 -1.22 -2.41
C LYS A 205 -5.00 -0.14 -3.10
N THR A 206 -4.42 -0.49 -4.24
CA THR A 206 -3.71 0.46 -5.11
C THR A 206 -4.27 0.33 -6.51
N ASN A 207 -4.44 1.45 -7.21
CA ASN A 207 -4.63 1.44 -8.66
C ASN A 207 -3.96 2.64 -9.35
N PHE A 208 -3.58 2.47 -10.62
CA PHE A 208 -2.98 3.51 -11.45
C PHE A 208 -2.98 3.09 -12.93
N ASP A 209 -2.76 4.04 -13.81
CA ASP A 209 -2.50 3.81 -15.23
C ASP A 209 -1.03 4.10 -15.54
N VAL A 210 -0.45 3.41 -16.52
CA VAL A 210 0.91 3.64 -17.01
C VAL A 210 0.86 3.98 -18.49
N ASP A 211 1.54 5.05 -18.89
CA ASP A 211 1.65 5.47 -20.29
C ASP A 211 3.12 5.83 -20.58
N VAL A 212 3.69 5.16 -21.58
CA VAL A 212 5.08 5.32 -21.99
C VAL A 212 5.10 5.57 -23.49
N ASN A 213 5.80 6.60 -23.90
CA ASN A 213 6.04 6.91 -25.30
C ASN A 213 7.46 7.43 -25.45
N ILE A 214 8.39 6.57 -25.83
CA ILE A 214 9.81 6.90 -25.95
C ILE A 214 10.28 6.51 -27.35
N ASN A 215 10.61 7.51 -28.16
CA ASN A 215 10.99 7.34 -29.57
C ASN A 215 9.94 6.54 -30.37
N ARG A 216 10.24 5.26 -30.67
CA ARG A 216 9.39 4.34 -31.43
C ARG A 216 8.63 3.36 -30.54
N PHE A 217 8.91 3.35 -29.24
CA PHE A 217 8.28 2.45 -28.29
C PHE A 217 7.11 3.14 -27.60
N LYS A 218 5.94 2.51 -27.65
CA LYS A 218 4.73 2.94 -26.95
C LYS A 218 4.22 1.80 -26.10
N LEU A 219 3.82 2.09 -24.87
CA LEU A 219 3.21 1.14 -23.95
C LEU A 219 2.14 1.84 -23.14
N GLN A 220 0.97 1.22 -23.07
CA GLN A 220 -0.13 1.65 -22.22
C GLN A 220 -0.59 0.48 -21.38
N VAL A 221 -0.72 0.70 -20.07
CA VAL A 221 -1.34 -0.27 -19.16
C VAL A 221 -2.43 0.45 -18.38
N GLN A 222 -3.68 0.04 -18.57
CA GLN A 222 -4.83 0.65 -17.93
C GLN A 222 -5.22 -0.12 -16.67
N ASN A 223 -5.56 0.64 -15.63
CA ASN A 223 -6.03 0.15 -14.34
C ASN A 223 -5.16 -0.99 -13.81
N VAL A 224 -3.85 -0.77 -13.69
CA VAL A 224 -3.01 -1.65 -12.88
C VAL A 224 -3.54 -1.57 -11.46
N TYR A 225 -3.90 -2.72 -10.88
CA TYR A 225 -4.46 -2.77 -9.53
C TYR A 225 -3.78 -3.82 -8.67
N SER A 226 -3.81 -3.55 -7.36
CA SER A 226 -3.51 -4.55 -6.33
C SER A 226 -4.47 -4.39 -5.16
N THR A 227 -4.91 -5.50 -4.58
CA THR A 227 -5.66 -5.50 -3.32
C THR A 227 -5.12 -6.57 -2.38
N THR A 228 -4.83 -6.23 -1.15
CA THR A 228 -4.45 -7.20 -0.12
C THR A 228 -5.38 -7.05 1.07
N LYS A 229 -5.93 -8.16 1.54
CA LYS A 229 -6.72 -8.25 2.78
C LYS A 229 -6.12 -9.31 3.67
N THR A 230 -5.78 -8.94 4.90
CA THR A 230 -5.30 -9.86 5.93
C THR A 230 -6.27 -9.83 7.10
N LEU A 231 -6.63 -11.00 7.60
CA LEU A 231 -7.39 -11.19 8.83
C LEU A 231 -6.58 -12.06 9.79
N LEU A 232 -6.24 -11.51 10.95
CA LEU A 232 -5.53 -12.17 12.04
C LEU A 232 -6.57 -12.59 13.09
N SER A 233 -7.02 -13.84 12.98
CA SER A 233 -7.98 -14.44 13.91
C SER A 233 -7.29 -15.54 14.74
N LYS A 234 -7.91 -16.70 14.95
CA LYS A 234 -7.18 -17.90 15.42
C LYS A 234 -6.14 -18.34 14.38
N GLU A 235 -6.56 -18.32 13.11
CA GLU A 235 -5.73 -18.58 11.95
C GLU A 235 -5.73 -17.35 11.03
N VAL A 236 -4.63 -17.17 10.30
CA VAL A 236 -4.48 -16.11 9.32
C VAL A 236 -5.20 -16.47 8.05
N THR A 237 -5.95 -15.52 7.54
CA THR A 237 -6.51 -15.53 6.19
C THR A 237 -5.94 -14.33 5.45
N LEU A 238 -5.16 -14.60 4.40
CA LEU A 238 -4.62 -13.57 3.51
C LEU A 238 -5.21 -13.77 2.12
N HIS A 239 -5.77 -12.71 1.55
CA HIS A 239 -6.18 -12.64 0.15
C HIS A 239 -5.42 -11.50 -0.51
N SER A 240 -4.67 -11.80 -1.57
CA SER A 240 -3.99 -10.82 -2.40
C SER A 240 -4.48 -10.94 -3.83
N SER A 241 -4.70 -9.81 -4.50
CA SER A 241 -4.93 -9.75 -5.93
C SER A 241 -4.02 -8.71 -6.57
N LEU A 242 -3.60 -8.99 -7.80
CA LEU A 242 -2.81 -8.10 -8.67
C LEU A 242 -3.33 -8.29 -10.09
N GLY A 243 -3.46 -7.22 -10.87
CA GLY A 243 -3.86 -7.35 -12.26
C GLY A 243 -3.83 -6.05 -13.04
N PHE A 244 -4.27 -6.12 -14.28
CA PHE A 244 -4.55 -4.97 -15.15
C PHE A 244 -5.72 -5.28 -16.08
N ASP A 245 -6.44 -4.24 -16.49
CA ASP A 245 -7.58 -4.40 -17.41
C ASP A 245 -7.10 -4.54 -18.85
N SER A 246 -6.14 -3.72 -19.27
CA SER A 246 -5.54 -3.82 -20.60
C SER A 246 -4.07 -3.44 -20.61
N LEU A 247 -3.30 -4.15 -21.42
CA LEU A 247 -1.94 -3.80 -21.83
C LEU A 247 -1.92 -3.66 -23.34
N ASP A 248 -1.35 -2.58 -23.85
CA ASP A 248 -1.18 -2.31 -25.28
C ASP A 248 0.24 -1.82 -25.56
N VAL A 249 0.93 -2.54 -26.42
CA VAL A 249 2.22 -2.18 -27.04
C VAL A 249 1.98 -2.25 -28.55
N PRO A 250 1.71 -1.12 -29.21
CA PRO A 250 1.29 -1.08 -30.61
C PRO A 250 2.19 -1.91 -31.52
N ASN A 251 1.56 -2.71 -32.38
CA ASN A 251 2.22 -3.65 -33.32
C ASN A 251 3.07 -4.76 -32.68
N MET A 252 3.11 -4.87 -31.35
CA MET A 252 3.93 -5.87 -30.66
C MET A 252 3.12 -6.80 -29.77
N ALA A 253 2.35 -6.27 -28.81
CA ALA A 253 1.63 -7.09 -27.86
C ALA A 253 0.41 -6.37 -27.30
N ASN A 254 -0.69 -7.09 -27.14
CA ASN A 254 -1.87 -6.62 -26.44
C ASN A 254 -2.43 -7.73 -25.55
N ALA A 255 -2.86 -7.38 -24.34
CA ALA A 255 -3.41 -8.33 -23.38
C ALA A 255 -4.59 -7.70 -22.64
N GLN A 256 -5.60 -8.51 -22.30
CA GLN A 256 -6.86 -8.06 -21.72
C GLN A 256 -7.22 -8.88 -20.49
N ASN A 257 -7.64 -8.21 -19.43
CA ASN A 257 -8.09 -8.74 -18.15
C ASN A 257 -7.11 -9.79 -17.60
N PHE A 258 -5.94 -9.33 -17.21
CA PHE A 258 -4.97 -10.15 -16.48
C PHE A 258 -5.22 -9.99 -14.99
N ASP A 259 -5.37 -11.10 -14.26
CA ASP A 259 -5.45 -11.08 -12.82
C ASP A 259 -4.81 -12.31 -12.17
N VAL A 260 -4.11 -12.09 -11.07
CA VAL A 260 -3.60 -13.13 -10.17
C VAL A 260 -4.23 -12.90 -8.81
N LYS A 261 -4.79 -13.95 -8.23
CA LYS A 261 -5.36 -13.99 -6.89
C LYS A 261 -4.66 -15.06 -6.08
N ALA A 262 -4.02 -14.68 -4.99
CA ALA A 262 -3.40 -15.58 -4.04
C ALA A 262 -4.18 -15.59 -2.72
N GLN A 263 -4.34 -16.75 -2.12
CA GLN A 263 -4.96 -16.93 -0.82
C GLN A 263 -4.08 -17.85 0.04
N ILE A 264 -3.82 -17.44 1.28
CA ILE A 264 -3.12 -18.25 2.27
C ILE A 264 -4.03 -18.43 3.48
N ASN A 265 -4.20 -19.69 3.91
CA ASN A 265 -5.00 -20.06 5.08
C ASN A 265 -4.27 -21.10 5.94
N GLY A 266 -4.68 -21.23 7.21
CA GLY A 266 -4.28 -22.33 8.10
C GLY A 266 -3.04 -22.07 8.96
N ILE A 267 -2.39 -20.91 8.80
CA ILE A 267 -1.26 -20.52 9.66
C ILE A 267 -1.82 -19.91 10.95
N GLU A 268 -1.45 -20.46 12.11
CA GLU A 268 -1.87 -19.91 13.40
C GLU A 268 -1.30 -18.50 13.62
N THR A 269 -2.16 -17.55 13.97
CA THR A 269 -1.78 -16.14 14.18
C THR A 269 -0.70 -16.00 15.25
N LYS A 270 -0.79 -16.79 16.34
CA LYS A 270 0.18 -16.76 17.44
C LYS A 270 1.60 -17.10 16.99
N ILE A 271 1.76 -18.01 16.03
CA ILE A 271 3.08 -18.39 15.50
C ILE A 271 3.69 -17.22 14.73
N LEU A 272 2.88 -16.50 13.93
CA LEU A 272 3.35 -15.31 13.20
C LEU A 272 3.68 -14.15 14.13
N GLU A 273 2.88 -13.93 15.18
CA GLU A 273 3.17 -12.91 16.20
C GLU A 273 4.50 -13.20 16.93
N GLN A 274 4.78 -14.47 17.21
CA GLN A 274 6.05 -14.89 17.81
C GLN A 274 7.21 -14.73 16.83
N LEU A 275 7.04 -15.19 15.58
CA LEU A 275 8.04 -15.04 14.50
C LEU A 275 8.42 -13.57 14.28
N ALA A 276 7.44 -12.66 14.27
CA ALA A 276 7.67 -11.23 14.06
C ALA A 276 8.43 -10.54 15.23
N LYS A 277 8.34 -11.11 16.44
CA LYS A 277 9.02 -10.58 17.64
C LYS A 277 10.35 -11.29 17.93
N ALA A 278 10.60 -12.43 17.30
CA ALA A 278 11.77 -13.25 17.56
C ALA A 278 13.08 -12.62 17.03
N PRO A 279 14.18 -12.73 17.80
CA PRO A 279 15.54 -12.51 17.29
C PRO A 279 15.81 -13.33 16.03
N LYS A 280 16.71 -12.86 15.14
CA LYS A 280 16.95 -13.50 13.83
C LYS A 280 17.36 -14.96 13.93
N ASP A 281 18.19 -15.29 14.91
CA ASP A 281 18.67 -16.64 15.24
C ASP A 281 17.55 -17.57 15.75
N GLU A 282 16.46 -17.00 16.27
CA GLU A 282 15.30 -17.75 16.75
C GLU A 282 14.16 -17.84 15.73
N GLN A 283 14.16 -17.05 14.65
CA GLN A 283 13.06 -17.04 13.67
C GLN A 283 12.86 -18.41 13.01
N GLU A 284 13.96 -19.13 12.82
CA GLU A 284 14.01 -20.44 12.19
C GLU A 284 13.10 -21.49 12.86
N GLN A 285 13.05 -21.53 14.20
CA GLN A 285 12.22 -22.49 14.92
C GLN A 285 10.71 -22.23 14.70
N TYR A 286 10.32 -20.98 14.45
CA TYR A 286 8.93 -20.61 14.22
C TYR A 286 8.50 -20.95 12.80
N LEU A 287 9.42 -20.92 11.83
CA LEU A 287 9.16 -21.45 10.49
C LEU A 287 8.87 -22.95 10.55
N ASP A 288 9.65 -23.71 11.32
CA ASP A 288 9.41 -25.15 11.50
C ASP A 288 8.02 -25.42 12.10
N LYS A 289 7.60 -24.64 13.11
CA LYS A 289 6.26 -24.72 13.71
C LYS A 289 5.12 -24.44 12.72
N ILE A 290 5.33 -23.59 11.71
CA ILE A 290 4.33 -23.37 10.65
C ILE A 290 4.11 -24.66 9.85
N PHE A 291 5.19 -25.35 9.47
CA PHE A 291 5.11 -26.62 8.73
C PHE A 291 4.59 -27.78 9.58
N GLU A 292 4.85 -27.78 10.90
CA GLU A 292 4.29 -28.78 11.83
C GLU A 292 2.76 -28.76 11.88
N LYS A 293 2.14 -27.60 11.65
CA LYS A 293 0.68 -27.43 11.62
C LYS A 293 0.09 -27.58 10.23
N GLY A 294 0.89 -27.35 9.19
CA GLY A 294 0.42 -27.32 7.81
C GLY A 294 -0.36 -26.05 7.48
N PHE A 295 -0.53 -25.77 6.19
CA PHE A 295 -1.23 -24.61 5.68
C PHE A 295 -1.59 -24.82 4.21
N ASN A 296 -2.42 -23.93 3.64
CA ASN A 296 -2.82 -23.99 2.24
C ASN A 296 -2.53 -22.67 1.53
N ILE A 297 -1.98 -22.76 0.32
CA ILE A 297 -1.82 -21.67 -0.63
C ILE A 297 -2.68 -21.98 -1.85
N ASN A 298 -3.59 -21.08 -2.22
CA ASN A 298 -4.33 -21.13 -3.48
C ASN A 298 -3.92 -19.95 -4.34
N VAL A 299 -3.54 -20.20 -5.59
CA VAL A 299 -3.20 -19.20 -6.58
C VAL A 299 -4.08 -19.43 -7.80
N ASN A 300 -4.88 -18.44 -8.15
CA ASN A 300 -5.64 -18.41 -9.39
C ASN A 300 -5.07 -17.31 -10.28
N SER A 301 -4.72 -17.62 -11.51
CA SER A 301 -4.29 -16.64 -12.51
C SER A 301 -5.17 -16.75 -13.74
N ARG A 302 -5.53 -15.62 -14.31
CA ARG A 302 -6.36 -15.54 -15.50
C ARG A 302 -5.83 -14.48 -16.45
N LEU A 303 -5.90 -14.78 -17.73
CA LEU A 303 -5.73 -13.85 -18.82
C LEU A 303 -6.85 -14.12 -19.83
N LYS A 304 -7.71 -13.14 -20.09
CA LYS A 304 -8.86 -13.35 -20.99
C LYS A 304 -8.41 -13.53 -22.44
N ASP A 305 -7.55 -12.65 -22.91
CA ASP A 305 -7.09 -12.62 -24.30
C ASP A 305 -5.70 -11.98 -24.38
N ALA A 306 -4.89 -12.44 -25.33
CA ALA A 306 -3.56 -11.92 -25.62
C ALA A 306 -3.24 -12.11 -27.10
N LYS A 307 -2.64 -11.08 -27.71
CA LYS A 307 -2.10 -11.17 -29.06
C LYS A 307 -0.68 -10.62 -29.07
N VAL A 308 0.17 -11.24 -29.87
CA VAL A 308 1.58 -10.85 -30.03
C VAL A 308 1.90 -10.82 -31.51
N MET A 309 2.43 -9.70 -32.00
CA MET A 309 2.74 -9.46 -33.41
C MET A 309 1.58 -9.86 -34.33
N GLN A 310 0.37 -9.39 -34.00
CA GLN A 310 -0.89 -9.69 -34.69
C GLN A 310 -1.36 -11.17 -34.63
N ARG A 311 -0.61 -12.06 -33.97
CA ARG A 311 -1.04 -13.44 -33.75
C ARG A 311 -1.88 -13.54 -32.48
N ASP A 312 -3.08 -14.06 -32.64
CA ASP A 312 -3.96 -14.36 -31.52
C ASP A 312 -3.43 -15.57 -30.72
N LEU A 313 -3.07 -15.34 -29.46
CA LEU A 313 -2.69 -16.38 -28.53
C LEU A 313 -3.87 -16.85 -27.67
N GLY A 314 -4.98 -16.10 -27.65
CA GLY A 314 -6.10 -16.29 -26.75
C GLY A 314 -5.73 -16.10 -25.28
N GLY A 315 -6.36 -16.86 -24.38
CA GLY A 315 -6.22 -16.69 -22.94
C GLY A 315 -5.95 -17.98 -22.18
N TYR A 316 -5.74 -17.84 -20.88
CA TYR A 316 -5.59 -18.97 -19.97
C TYR A 316 -6.33 -18.73 -18.65
N ASN A 317 -6.69 -19.85 -18.01
CA ASN A 317 -7.12 -19.91 -16.62
C ASN A 317 -6.25 -20.96 -15.92
N LEU A 318 -5.59 -20.55 -14.85
CA LEU A 318 -4.70 -21.36 -14.03
C LEU A 318 -5.24 -21.36 -12.60
N GLY A 319 -5.52 -22.54 -12.05
CA GLY A 319 -5.73 -22.77 -10.63
C GLY A 319 -4.60 -23.64 -10.09
N LEU A 320 -3.96 -23.19 -9.01
CA LEU A 320 -2.91 -23.91 -8.31
C LEU A 320 -3.26 -23.92 -6.82
N ASN A 321 -3.45 -25.11 -6.26
CA ASN A 321 -3.66 -25.32 -4.83
C ASN A 321 -2.48 -26.11 -4.29
N ILE A 322 -1.79 -25.58 -3.28
CA ILE A 322 -0.66 -26.22 -2.61
C ILE A 322 -1.02 -26.35 -1.15
N LYS A 323 -1.25 -27.58 -0.71
CA LYS A 323 -1.52 -27.92 0.67
C LYS A 323 -0.28 -28.54 1.30
N PHE A 324 0.28 -27.83 2.28
CA PHE A 324 1.29 -28.36 3.17
C PHE A 324 0.60 -29.12 4.30
N LEU A 325 0.79 -30.43 4.32
CA LEU A 325 0.30 -31.30 5.38
C LEU A 325 1.15 -31.11 6.65
N PRO A 326 0.55 -31.29 7.84
CA PRO A 326 1.29 -31.28 9.10
C PRO A 326 2.51 -32.20 9.03
N THR A 327 3.72 -31.67 9.22
CA THR A 327 4.94 -32.49 9.20
C THR A 327 5.92 -32.10 10.28
N LYS A 328 6.39 -33.09 11.03
CA LYS A 328 7.58 -32.95 11.87
C LYS A 328 8.83 -33.10 11.00
N ASN A 329 9.95 -32.50 11.42
CA ASN A 329 11.25 -32.62 10.75
C ASN A 329 11.23 -32.21 9.26
N PHE A 330 10.44 -31.19 8.91
CA PHE A 330 10.33 -30.62 7.56
C PHE A 330 11.69 -30.52 6.85
N ARG A 331 12.71 -30.00 7.55
CA ARG A 331 14.07 -29.81 7.01
C ARG A 331 14.75 -31.12 6.61
N ALA A 332 14.68 -32.14 7.46
CA ALA A 332 15.26 -33.45 7.16
C ALA A 332 14.58 -34.09 5.94
N LYS A 333 13.27 -33.90 5.80
CA LYS A 333 12.51 -34.35 4.62
C LYS A 333 12.92 -33.62 3.35
N VAL A 334 13.02 -32.29 3.38
CA VAL A 334 13.52 -31.49 2.24
C VAL A 334 14.94 -31.92 1.85
N ASN A 335 15.85 -32.08 2.82
CA ASN A 335 17.24 -32.49 2.57
C ASN A 335 17.36 -33.89 1.95
N SER A 336 16.45 -34.81 2.29
CA SER A 336 16.35 -36.14 1.70
C SER A 336 15.48 -36.20 0.44
N LYS A 337 15.01 -35.05 -0.07
CA LYS A 337 14.09 -34.92 -1.22
C LYS A 337 12.77 -35.66 -1.03
N ASN A 338 12.38 -35.94 0.21
CA ASN A 338 11.05 -36.43 0.55
C ASN A 338 10.09 -35.24 0.69
N ILE A 339 9.08 -35.19 -0.18
CA ILE A 339 8.05 -34.14 -0.19
C ILE A 339 6.64 -34.72 0.00
N ASP A 340 6.53 -35.82 0.76
CA ASP A 340 5.27 -36.47 1.15
C ASP A 340 4.26 -35.56 1.88
N PHE A 341 4.74 -34.44 2.41
CA PHE A 341 3.97 -33.44 3.14
C PHE A 341 3.43 -32.33 2.23
N VAL A 342 3.63 -32.41 0.91
CA VAL A 342 3.11 -31.43 -0.05
C VAL A 342 2.13 -32.10 -0.99
N ASP A 343 0.87 -31.66 -0.93
CA ASP A 343 -0.14 -31.98 -1.92
C ASP A 343 -0.29 -30.77 -2.86
N ILE A 344 -0.20 -30.99 -4.17
CA ILE A 344 -0.33 -29.94 -5.20
C ILE A 344 -1.46 -30.33 -6.15
N LYS A 345 -2.36 -29.41 -6.46
CA LYS A 345 -3.33 -29.55 -7.54
C LYS A 345 -3.18 -28.39 -8.51
N LEU A 346 -2.99 -28.72 -9.78
CA LEU A 346 -2.86 -27.79 -10.88
C LEU A 346 -3.99 -28.03 -11.88
N ASP A 347 -4.80 -27.00 -12.12
CA ASP A 347 -5.83 -26.99 -13.15
C ASP A 347 -5.50 -25.85 -14.13
N LEU A 348 -5.03 -26.18 -15.34
CA LEU A 348 -4.71 -25.21 -16.39
C LEU A 348 -5.61 -25.45 -17.60
N THR A 349 -6.36 -24.43 -18.00
CA THR A 349 -7.07 -24.39 -19.28
C THR A 349 -6.51 -23.26 -20.12
N THR A 350 -5.99 -23.58 -21.30
CA THR A 350 -5.30 -22.62 -22.16
C THR A 350 -5.48 -22.93 -23.64
N THR A 351 -4.98 -22.07 -24.53
CA THR A 351 -4.93 -22.33 -25.97
C THR A 351 -3.71 -23.18 -26.33
N PRO A 352 -3.72 -23.87 -27.48
CA PRO A 352 -2.52 -24.55 -28.00
C PRO A 352 -1.32 -23.61 -28.17
N GLN A 353 -1.55 -22.36 -28.58
CA GLN A 353 -0.51 -21.35 -28.78
C GLN A 353 0.19 -21.02 -27.46
N ILE A 354 -0.56 -20.77 -26.39
CA ILE A 354 0.01 -20.50 -25.07
C ILE A 354 0.66 -21.75 -24.48
N ALA A 355 0.05 -22.93 -24.65
CA ALA A 355 0.67 -24.19 -24.23
C ALA A 355 2.05 -24.39 -24.88
N ASN A 356 2.17 -24.14 -26.18
CA ASN A 356 3.45 -24.22 -26.90
C ASN A 356 4.47 -23.21 -26.37
N LEU A 357 4.05 -21.97 -26.06
CA LEU A 357 4.92 -20.99 -25.43
C LEU A 357 5.45 -21.47 -24.08
N ILE A 358 4.58 -22.02 -23.23
CA ILE A 358 4.98 -22.56 -21.92
C ILE A 358 5.97 -23.72 -22.09
N MET A 359 5.69 -24.65 -23.01
CA MET A 359 6.60 -25.76 -23.32
C MET A 359 7.97 -25.27 -23.81
N ASN A 360 8.01 -24.21 -24.62
CA ASN A 360 9.28 -23.65 -25.09
C ASN A 360 10.05 -22.90 -23.99
N MET A 361 9.35 -22.19 -23.11
CA MET A 361 9.96 -21.48 -21.97
C MET A 361 10.47 -22.44 -20.90
N VAL A 362 9.75 -23.55 -20.68
CA VAL A 362 10.10 -24.60 -19.72
C VAL A 362 10.05 -25.94 -20.46
N PRO A 363 11.12 -26.34 -21.18
CA PRO A 363 11.13 -27.59 -21.96
C PRO A 363 10.79 -28.83 -21.14
N ARG A 364 11.19 -28.85 -19.87
CA ARG A 364 10.85 -29.93 -18.93
C ARG A 364 9.36 -30.04 -18.65
N SER A 365 8.53 -29.05 -18.98
CA SER A 365 7.07 -29.13 -18.84
C SER A 365 6.41 -29.87 -20.00
N ALA A 366 7.11 -30.12 -21.12
CA ALA A 366 6.52 -30.74 -22.31
C ALA A 366 5.90 -32.11 -22.03
N PHE A 367 6.51 -32.91 -21.14
CA PHE A 367 5.93 -34.21 -20.75
C PHE A 367 4.59 -34.05 -20.01
N LEU A 368 4.39 -32.95 -19.26
CA LEU A 368 3.12 -32.66 -18.60
C LEU A 368 2.04 -32.32 -19.63
N PHE A 369 2.40 -31.54 -20.66
CA PHE A 369 1.48 -31.20 -21.73
C PHE A 369 1.15 -32.39 -22.65
N ALA A 370 1.98 -33.44 -22.69
CA ALA A 370 1.64 -34.70 -23.33
C ALA A 370 0.47 -35.42 -22.62
N LEU A 371 0.25 -35.15 -21.33
CA LEU A 371 -0.87 -35.66 -20.54
C LEU A 371 -2.14 -34.79 -20.69
N ALA A 372 -2.04 -33.62 -21.33
CA ALA A 372 -3.15 -32.69 -21.43
C ALA A 372 -4.24 -33.17 -22.40
N LYS A 373 -5.50 -32.96 -22.03
CA LYS A 373 -6.65 -33.21 -22.89
C LYS A 373 -6.88 -32.04 -23.83
N LYS A 374 -7.14 -32.34 -25.10
CA LYS A 374 -7.63 -31.35 -26.08
C LYS A 374 -9.15 -31.40 -26.13
N LYS A 375 -9.83 -30.33 -25.70
CA LYS A 375 -11.30 -30.22 -25.71
C LYS A 375 -11.74 -28.84 -26.20
N ASN A 376 -12.64 -28.79 -27.16
CA ASN A 376 -13.21 -27.54 -27.71
C ASN A 376 -12.13 -26.51 -28.11
N GLY A 377 -11.08 -26.97 -28.79
CA GLY A 377 -9.96 -26.11 -29.22
C GLY A 377 -9.03 -25.64 -28.10
N LYS A 378 -9.19 -26.14 -26.86
CA LYS A 378 -8.36 -25.80 -25.70
C LYS A 378 -7.50 -26.97 -25.25
N VAL A 379 -6.38 -26.65 -24.61
CA VAL A 379 -5.51 -27.57 -23.88
C VAL A 379 -5.88 -27.49 -22.41
N VAL A 380 -6.29 -28.62 -21.84
CA VAL A 380 -6.69 -28.76 -20.43
C VAL A 380 -5.71 -29.71 -19.74
N LEU A 381 -4.99 -29.19 -18.75
CA LEU A 381 -4.02 -29.93 -17.95
C LEU A 381 -4.49 -29.94 -16.50
N ASN A 382 -4.90 -31.11 -16.02
CA ASN A 382 -5.26 -31.34 -14.62
C ASN A 382 -4.24 -32.31 -14.02
N LEU A 383 -3.45 -31.83 -13.08
CA LEU A 383 -2.43 -32.61 -12.39
C LEU A 383 -2.65 -32.54 -10.89
N GLU A 384 -2.46 -33.68 -10.23
CA GLU A 384 -2.49 -33.77 -8.78
C GLU A 384 -1.22 -34.49 -8.32
N TYR A 385 -0.44 -33.86 -7.47
CA TYR A 385 0.65 -34.49 -6.74
C TYR A 385 0.19 -34.72 -5.31
N LYS A 386 0.19 -35.98 -4.86
CA LYS A 386 -0.28 -36.33 -3.52
C LYS A 386 0.50 -37.52 -3.00
N LYS A 387 0.97 -37.44 -1.75
CA LYS A 387 1.72 -38.52 -1.08
C LYS A 387 2.90 -39.06 -1.90
N GLY A 388 3.66 -38.20 -2.58
CA GLY A 388 4.81 -38.65 -3.37
C GLY A 388 4.51 -39.06 -4.80
N GLN A 389 3.24 -39.10 -5.21
CA GLN A 389 2.79 -39.64 -6.49
C GLN A 389 2.14 -38.57 -7.36
N LEU A 390 2.35 -38.65 -8.67
CA LEU A 390 1.78 -37.75 -9.66
C LEU A 390 0.61 -38.43 -10.38
N TYR A 391 -0.52 -37.74 -10.40
CA TYR A 391 -1.75 -38.12 -11.06
C TYR A 391 -2.10 -37.13 -12.16
N SER A 392 -2.71 -37.61 -13.24
CA SER A 392 -3.35 -36.78 -14.26
C SER A 392 -4.78 -37.23 -14.44
N ASP A 393 -5.72 -36.29 -14.32
CA ASP A 393 -7.16 -36.59 -14.34
C ASP A 393 -7.58 -37.76 -13.41
N GLY A 394 -6.93 -37.87 -12.25
CA GLY A 394 -7.17 -38.91 -11.26
C GLY A 394 -6.47 -40.26 -11.53
N GLN A 395 -5.78 -40.42 -12.65
CA GLN A 395 -5.01 -41.64 -12.97
C GLN A 395 -3.55 -41.47 -12.55
N LEU A 396 -2.98 -42.49 -11.89
CA LEU A 396 -1.58 -42.50 -11.49
C LEU A 396 -0.67 -42.52 -12.73
N ILE A 397 0.27 -41.58 -12.81
CA ILE A 397 1.24 -41.46 -13.90
C ILE A 397 2.65 -41.87 -13.44
N LYS A 398 3.02 -41.49 -12.21
CA LYS A 398 4.34 -41.79 -11.63
C LYS A 398 4.33 -41.80 -10.11
#